data_AF-A0A6B2G5G0-F1
#
_entry.id   AF-A0A6B2G5G0-F1
#
_cell.length_a   1.000
_cell.length_b   1.000
_cell.length_c   1.000
_cell.angle_alpha   90.00
_cell.angle_beta   90.00
_cell.angle_gamma   90.00
#
_symmetry.space_group_name_H-M   'P 1'
#
loop_
_entity.id
_entity.type
_entity.pdbx_description
1 polymer ?
#
loop_
_entity_poly.entity_id
_entity_poly.type
_entity_poly.pdbx_seq_one_letter_code
_entity_poly.pdbx_strand_id
1 'polypeptide(L)'
;FPHANWSYQFLMQSKIFMSDEVVDTNPYSRLMALQKMGIVDNYQKITEFTVVIVGIGGIGSVAAEMLVRCGIGKLILFDYDHVELANMNRLFYRRKHCGMSKVDAASKVLKKINPFLEIECFCKNITSI
;
A
#
# COMPACT_ATOMS: atom_id res chain seq x y z
N PHE A 1 3.92 -34.82 14.53
CA PHE A 1 4.16 -33.40 14.24
C PHE A 1 3.52 -33.01 12.90
N PRO A 2 2.25 -32.56 12.92
CA PRO A 2 1.83 -31.46 12.04
C PRO A 2 0.71 -30.60 12.70
N HIS A 3 1.04 -29.48 13.33
CA HIS A 3 0.03 -28.57 13.89
C HIS A 3 0.30 -27.07 13.64
N ALA A 4 1.30 -26.70 12.83
CA ALA A 4 1.72 -25.30 12.68
C ALA A 4 1.13 -24.55 11.46
N ASN A 5 0.34 -25.20 10.60
CA ASN A 5 -0.08 -24.58 9.33
C ASN A 5 -1.45 -23.88 9.36
N TRP A 6 -2.28 -24.13 10.37
CA TRP A 6 -3.61 -23.50 10.46
C TRP A 6 -3.56 -22.03 10.91
N SER A 7 -2.56 -21.63 11.71
CA SER A 7 -2.45 -20.26 12.22
C SER A 7 -2.04 -19.25 11.14
N TYR A 8 -1.14 -19.62 10.23
CA TYR A 8 -0.70 -18.72 9.15
C TYR A 8 -1.80 -18.39 8.15
N GLN A 9 -2.61 -19.39 7.76
CA GLN A 9 -3.67 -19.21 6.77
C GLN A 9 -4.91 -18.52 7.36
N PHE A 10 -5.13 -18.65 8.67
CA PHE A 10 -6.16 -17.90 9.41
C PHE A 10 -5.72 -16.44 9.67
N LEU A 11 -4.43 -16.20 9.95
CA LEU A 11 -3.85 -14.84 10.01
C LEU A 11 -3.86 -14.13 8.64
N MET A 12 -3.87 -14.87 7.53
CA MET A 12 -4.07 -14.29 6.19
C MET A 12 -5.50 -13.79 5.93
N GLN A 13 -6.46 -14.05 6.83
CA GLN A 13 -7.85 -13.60 6.70
C GLN A 13 -8.27 -12.51 7.70
N SER A 14 -7.37 -12.07 8.59
CA SER A 14 -7.72 -11.13 9.65
C SER A 14 -6.88 -9.86 9.54
N LYS A 15 -7.57 -8.71 9.46
CA LYS A 15 -7.07 -7.32 9.54
C LYS A 15 -5.68 -7.21 10.18
N ILE A 16 -4.78 -6.44 9.54
CA ILE A 16 -3.47 -6.05 10.11
C ILE A 16 -3.70 -5.56 11.55
N PHE A 17 -3.30 -6.31 12.57
CA PHE A 17 -3.35 -5.81 13.95
C PHE A 17 -2.08 -4.98 14.21
N MET A 18 -2.24 -3.67 14.43
CA MET A 18 -1.14 -2.73 14.65
C MET A 18 -0.82 -2.68 16.14
N SER A 19 0.37 -3.18 16.50
CA SER A 19 0.90 -3.08 17.85
C SER A 19 1.51 -1.69 18.11
N ASP A 20 1.35 -1.18 19.33
CA ASP A 20 1.98 0.05 19.84
C ASP A 20 3.31 -0.20 20.55
N GLU A 21 3.76 -1.46 20.59
CA GLU A 21 5.03 -1.87 21.20
C GLU A 21 6.21 -1.26 20.44
N VAL A 22 7.14 -0.65 21.18
CA VAL A 22 8.30 0.05 20.60
C VAL A 22 9.48 -0.91 20.52
N VAL A 23 9.55 -1.63 19.40
CA VAL A 23 10.66 -2.53 19.04
C VAL A 23 11.09 -2.28 17.59
N ASP A 24 12.33 -2.64 17.25
CA ASP A 24 12.91 -2.38 15.92
C ASP A 24 12.21 -3.14 14.79
N THR A 25 11.52 -4.23 15.12
CA THR A 25 10.77 -5.06 14.17
C THR A 25 9.34 -4.57 13.90
N ASN A 26 8.84 -3.58 14.65
CA ASN A 26 7.47 -3.07 14.50
C ASN A 26 7.45 -1.78 13.67
N PRO A 27 7.04 -1.83 12.37
CA PRO A 27 7.00 -0.66 11.51
C PRO A 27 5.91 0.36 11.89
N TYR A 28 4.94 -0.03 12.71
CA TYR A 28 3.79 0.80 13.08
C TYR A 28 3.95 1.51 14.42
N SER A 29 4.95 1.15 15.22
CA SER A 29 5.22 1.71 16.55
C SER A 29 5.15 3.25 16.61
N ARG A 30 5.71 3.95 15.62
CA ARG A 30 5.74 5.42 15.57
C ARG A 30 4.43 6.03 15.09
N LEU A 31 3.63 5.28 14.33
CA LEU A 31 2.30 5.70 13.91
C LEU A 31 1.29 5.53 15.05
N MET A 32 1.35 4.42 15.77
CA MET A 32 0.53 4.17 16.97
C MET A 32 0.82 5.16 18.11
N ALA A 33 2.01 5.77 18.15
CA ALA A 33 2.33 6.83 19.09
C ALA A 33 1.40 8.06 18.95
N LEU A 34 0.85 8.33 17.76
CA LEU A 34 -0.12 9.40 17.53
C LEU A 34 -1.40 9.23 18.38
N GLN A 35 -1.79 7.97 18.65
CA GLN A 35 -2.90 7.66 19.53
C GLN A 35 -2.57 7.94 20.99
N LYS A 36 -1.37 7.56 21.44
CA LYS A 36 -0.89 7.87 22.81
C LYS A 36 -0.77 9.38 23.05
N MET A 37 -0.43 10.14 22.00
CA MET A 37 -0.32 11.59 22.04
C MET A 37 -1.67 12.32 21.96
N GLY A 38 -2.79 11.59 21.80
CA GLY A 38 -4.12 12.18 21.68
C GLY A 38 -4.35 12.93 20.36
N ILE A 39 -3.57 12.65 19.31
CA ILE A 39 -3.74 13.27 17.98
C ILE A 39 -4.73 12.48 17.12
N VAL A 40 -4.74 11.15 17.27
CA VAL A 40 -5.63 10.24 16.54
C VAL A 40 -6.23 9.22 17.50
N ASP A 41 -7.52 9.30 17.81
CA ASP A 41 -8.16 8.46 18.83
C ASP A 41 -8.05 6.95 18.58
N ASN A 42 -8.15 6.54 17.31
CA ASN A 42 -8.07 5.14 16.89
C ASN A 42 -7.29 5.05 15.57
N TYR A 43 -5.97 4.89 15.68
CA TYR A 43 -5.11 4.79 14.49
C TYR A 43 -5.39 3.51 13.70
N GLN A 44 -5.66 2.41 14.40
CA GLN A 44 -5.94 1.08 13.81
C GLN A 44 -7.07 1.10 12.78
N LYS A 45 -8.04 2.03 12.91
CA LYS A 45 -9.16 2.20 11.97
C LYS A 45 -8.71 2.40 10.53
N ILE A 46 -7.48 2.90 10.29
CA ILE A 46 -6.94 3.08 8.92
C ILE A 46 -6.94 1.78 8.09
N THR A 47 -6.76 0.64 8.76
CA THR A 47 -6.74 -0.69 8.14
C THR A 47 -8.10 -1.13 7.58
N GLU A 48 -9.19 -0.42 7.92
CA GLU A 48 -10.54 -0.74 7.46
C GLU A 48 -10.96 0.07 6.23
N PHE A 49 -10.20 1.10 5.87
CA PHE A 49 -10.55 1.97 4.76
C PHE A 49 -10.04 1.43 3.42
N THR A 50 -10.82 1.75 2.39
CA THR A 50 -10.47 1.55 0.98
C THR A 50 -10.32 2.91 0.31
N VAL A 51 -9.25 3.12 -0.45
CA VAL A 51 -9.03 4.36 -1.23
C VAL A 51 -8.88 4.02 -2.71
N VAL A 52 -9.61 4.74 -3.55
CA VAL A 52 -9.44 4.71 -5.01
C VAL A 52 -8.50 5.85 -5.42
N ILE A 53 -7.49 5.55 -6.25
CA ILE A 53 -6.59 6.55 -6.82
C ILE A 53 -6.66 6.45 -8.34
N VAL A 54 -7.08 7.54 -8.98
CA VAL A 54 -7.10 7.68 -10.45
C VAL A 54 -5.89 8.51 -10.88
N GLY A 55 -5.01 7.88 -11.66
CA GLY A 55 -3.72 8.41 -12.07
C GLY A 55 -2.61 8.02 -11.08
N ILE A 56 -1.74 7.08 -11.47
CA ILE A 56 -0.57 6.61 -10.71
C ILE A 56 0.72 7.17 -11.35
N GLY A 57 0.68 8.47 -11.66
CA GLY A 57 1.82 9.26 -12.12
C GLY A 57 2.69 9.75 -10.96
N GLY A 58 3.30 10.93 -11.09
CA GLY A 58 4.22 11.46 -10.06
C GLY A 58 3.57 11.68 -8.69
N ILE A 59 2.35 12.23 -8.66
CA ILE A 59 1.64 12.53 -7.40
C ILE A 59 0.94 11.28 -6.87
N GLY A 60 0.12 10.62 -7.70
CA GLY A 60 -0.69 9.49 -7.25
C GLY A 60 0.14 8.30 -6.78
N SER A 61 1.33 8.06 -7.36
CA SER A 61 2.23 7.00 -6.88
C SER A 61 2.81 7.28 -5.49
N VAL A 62 3.21 8.54 -5.22
CA VAL A 62 3.69 8.96 -3.89
C VAL A 62 2.57 8.95 -2.86
N ALA A 63 1.37 9.41 -3.24
CA ALA A 63 0.20 9.34 -2.37
C ALA A 63 -0.15 7.89 -2.00
N ALA A 64 -0.12 6.98 -2.98
CA ALA A 64 -0.32 5.55 -2.75
C ALA A 64 0.75 4.99 -1.80
N GLU A 65 2.02 5.32 -2.03
CA GLU A 65 3.12 4.89 -1.15
C GLU A 65 2.92 5.36 0.30
N MET A 66 2.57 6.63 0.49
CA MET A 66 2.31 7.19 1.82
C MET A 66 1.15 6.49 2.52
N LEU A 67 0.02 6.28 1.84
CA LEU A 67 -1.14 5.54 2.40
C LEU A 67 -0.77 4.11 2.81
N VAL A 68 0.02 3.42 1.98
CA VAL A 68 0.48 2.05 2.26
C VAL A 68 1.41 1.99 3.46
N ARG A 69 2.33 2.97 3.59
CA ARG A 69 3.21 3.09 4.76
C ARG A 69 2.44 3.41 6.05
N CYS A 70 1.33 4.16 5.95
CA CYS A 70 0.42 4.41 7.07
C CYS A 70 -0.44 3.18 7.44
N GLY A 71 -0.48 2.14 6.61
CA GLY A 71 -1.24 0.91 6.90
C GLY A 71 -2.68 0.92 6.36
N ILE A 72 -2.96 1.64 5.27
CA ILE A 72 -4.26 1.53 4.58
C ILE A 72 -4.62 0.06 4.30
N GLY A 73 -5.89 -0.29 4.50
CA GLY A 73 -6.36 -1.66 4.27
C GLY A 73 -6.35 -2.04 2.80
N LYS A 74 -6.96 -1.20 1.96
CA LYS A 74 -7.13 -1.48 0.53
C LYS A 74 -6.88 -0.27 -0.36
N LEU A 75 -6.20 -0.50 -1.49
CA LEU A 75 -6.08 0.46 -2.58
C LEU A 75 -6.70 -0.08 -3.87
N ILE A 76 -7.36 0.81 -4.61
CA ILE A 76 -7.85 0.54 -5.97
C ILE A 76 -7.20 1.56 -6.90
N LEU A 77 -6.39 1.08 -7.84
CA LEU A 77 -5.56 1.93 -8.70
C LEU A 77 -6.08 1.92 -10.14
N PHE A 78 -6.23 3.11 -10.73
CA PHE A 78 -6.52 3.30 -12.15
C PHE A 78 -5.41 4.11 -12.81
N ASP A 79 -4.79 3.58 -13.86
CA ASP A 79 -3.90 4.34 -14.76
C ASP A 79 -3.78 3.54 -16.07
N TYR A 80 -3.89 4.20 -17.21
CA TYR A 80 -3.80 3.54 -18.52
C TYR A 80 -2.39 3.57 -19.13
N ASP A 81 -1.47 4.30 -18.51
CA ASP A 81 -0.16 4.61 -19.06
C ASP A 81 0.91 3.60 -18.59
N HIS A 82 2.05 3.61 -19.28
CA HIS A 82 3.21 2.79 -18.97
C HIS A 82 4.31 3.61 -18.32
N VAL A 83 5.21 2.94 -17.60
CA VAL A 83 6.39 3.59 -17.03
C VAL A 83 7.40 3.85 -18.14
N GLU A 84 7.81 5.10 -18.29
CA GLU A 84 8.79 5.54 -19.27
C GLU A 84 10.05 6.09 -18.60
N LEU A 85 11.15 6.15 -19.37
CA LEU A 85 12.40 6.74 -18.88
C LEU A 85 12.23 8.23 -18.53
N ALA A 86 11.37 8.94 -19.26
CA ALA A 86 11.02 10.34 -18.98
C ALA A 86 10.34 10.53 -17.60
N ASN A 87 9.88 9.45 -16.95
CA ASN A 87 9.30 9.53 -15.60
C ASN A 87 10.37 9.43 -14.49
N MET A 88 11.63 9.17 -14.80
CA MET A 88 12.69 8.94 -13.78
C MET A 88 13.15 10.19 -13.03
N ASN A 89 12.72 11.38 -13.46
CA ASN A 89 12.91 12.62 -12.71
C ASN A 89 11.88 12.79 -11.58
N ARG A 90 11.00 11.80 -11.38
CA ARG A 90 9.97 11.77 -10.34
C ARG A 90 10.29 10.67 -9.33
N LEU A 91 9.67 10.76 -8.15
CA LEU A 91 9.77 9.72 -7.13
C LEU A 91 9.05 8.44 -7.55
N PHE A 92 9.18 7.39 -6.73
CA PHE A 92 8.51 6.09 -6.82
C PHE A 92 9.05 5.11 -7.87
N TYR A 93 8.96 5.43 -9.17
CA TYR A 93 9.39 4.50 -10.22
C TYR A 93 10.91 4.42 -10.36
N ARG A 94 11.40 3.27 -10.84
CA ARG A 94 12.82 3.01 -11.10
C ARG A 94 12.99 2.50 -12.52
N ARG A 95 14.20 2.61 -13.07
CA ARG A 95 14.51 2.22 -14.45
C ARG A 95 14.13 0.76 -14.79
N LYS A 96 14.22 -0.14 -13.81
CA LYS A 96 13.77 -1.54 -13.92
C LYS A 96 12.26 -1.74 -14.14
N HIS A 97 11.44 -0.70 -13.94
CA HIS A 97 9.99 -0.74 -14.16
C HIS A 97 9.60 -0.23 -15.55
N CYS A 98 10.52 0.34 -16.32
CA CYS A 98 10.23 0.87 -17.66
C CYS A 98 9.59 -0.21 -18.56
N GLY A 99 8.55 0.16 -19.29
CA GLY A 99 7.77 -0.74 -20.15
C GLY A 99 6.67 -1.53 -19.42
N MET A 100 6.61 -1.49 -18.10
CA MET A 100 5.44 -2.01 -17.36
C MET A 100 4.29 -1.00 -17.38
N SER A 101 3.04 -1.48 -17.28
CA SER A 101 1.94 -0.60 -16.92
C SER A 101 2.23 0.06 -15.57
N LYS A 102 1.81 1.31 -15.38
CA LYS A 102 2.03 2.03 -14.13
C LYS A 102 1.38 1.34 -12.95
N VAL A 103 0.15 0.85 -13.12
CA VAL A 103 -0.57 0.13 -12.06
C VAL A 103 0.13 -1.17 -11.66
N ASP A 104 0.69 -1.94 -12.60
CA ASP A 104 1.42 -3.18 -12.27
C ASP A 104 2.74 -2.89 -11.58
N ALA A 105 3.48 -1.88 -12.07
CA ALA A 105 4.73 -1.46 -11.45
C ALA A 105 4.49 -0.97 -10.02
N ALA A 106 3.44 -0.16 -9.82
CA ALA A 106 3.05 0.32 -8.51
C ALA A 106 2.63 -0.82 -7.58
N SER A 107 1.79 -1.74 -8.03
CA SER A 107 1.37 -2.89 -7.23
C SER A 107 2.56 -3.71 -6.71
N LYS A 108 3.55 -3.99 -7.57
CA LYS A 108 4.77 -4.71 -7.17
C LYS A 108 5.61 -3.95 -6.13
N VAL A 109 5.66 -2.62 -6.21
CA VAL A 109 6.39 -1.80 -5.23
C VAL A 109 5.62 -1.73 -3.91
N LEU A 110 4.32 -1.43 -3.96
CA LEU A 110 3.49 -1.24 -2.78
C LEU A 110 3.34 -2.52 -1.95
N LYS A 111 3.14 -3.68 -2.59
CA LYS A 111 3.11 -4.98 -1.88
C LYS A 111 4.44 -5.34 -1.21
N LYS A 112 5.57 -4.81 -1.69
CA LYS A 112 6.87 -4.99 -1.01
C LYS A 112 7.02 -4.08 0.20
N ILE A 113 6.32 -2.94 0.22
CA ILE A 113 6.31 -2.03 1.36
C ILE A 113 5.41 -2.58 2.46
N ASN A 114 4.20 -3.03 2.10
CA ASN A 114 3.27 -3.68 3.03
C ASN A 114 2.66 -4.93 2.36
N PRO A 115 3.12 -6.15 2.72
CA PRO A 115 2.61 -7.40 2.15
C PRO A 115 1.12 -7.68 2.44
N PHE A 116 0.56 -7.04 3.47
CA PHE A 116 -0.82 -7.22 3.90
C PHE A 116 -1.80 -6.29 3.15
N LEU A 117 -1.30 -5.40 2.30
CA LEU A 117 -2.13 -4.51 1.49
C LEU A 117 -3.01 -5.31 0.51
N GLU A 118 -4.32 -5.11 0.59
CA GLU A 118 -5.22 -5.46 -0.51
C GLU A 118 -5.10 -4.42 -1.63
N ILE A 119 -4.89 -4.86 -2.86
CA ILE A 119 -4.73 -3.95 -3.99
C ILE A 119 -5.35 -4.50 -5.25
N GLU A 120 -6.18 -3.68 -5.89
CA GLU A 120 -6.77 -3.93 -7.20
C GLU A 120 -6.21 -2.91 -8.21
N CYS A 121 -5.94 -3.36 -9.43
CA CYS A 121 -5.30 -2.56 -10.46
C CYS A 121 -6.08 -2.65 -11.76
N PHE A 122 -6.40 -1.48 -12.31
CA PHE A 122 -7.16 -1.33 -13.54
C PHE A 122 -6.32 -0.51 -14.54
N CYS A 123 -5.72 -1.20 -15.49
CA CYS A 123 -4.97 -0.58 -16.59
C CYS A 123 -5.95 -0.06 -17.67
N LYS A 124 -6.74 0.96 -17.34
CA LYS A 124 -7.83 1.47 -18.18
C LYS A 124 -7.96 2.98 -18.05
N ASN A 125 -8.39 3.62 -19.13
CA ASN A 125 -8.84 5.01 -19.08
C ASN A 125 -10.27 5.02 -18.54
N ILE A 126 -10.49 5.76 -17.44
CA ILE A 126 -11.79 5.83 -16.77
C ILE A 126 -12.86 6.55 -17.60
N THR A 127 -12.47 7.24 -18.68
CA THR A 127 -13.40 7.93 -19.58
C THR A 127 -13.77 7.11 -20.82
N SER A 128 -13.17 5.95 -21.02
CA SER A 128 -13.50 5.06 -22.13
C SER A 128 -14.78 4.29 -21.80
N ILE A 129 -15.86 4.63 -22.52
CA ILE A 129 -17.16 3.93 -22.51
C ILE A 129 -17.04 2.63 -23.29
#